data_AF-A0A968Z2V5-F1
#
_entry.id   AF-A0A968Z2V5-F1
#
_cell.length_a   1.000
_cell.length_b   1.000
_cell.length_c   1.000
_cell.angle_alpha   90.00
_cell.angle_beta   90.00
_cell.angle_gamma   90.00
#
_symmetry.space_group_name_H-M   'P 1'
#
loop_
_entity.id
_entity.type
_entity.pdbx_description
1 polymer ?
#
loop_
_entity_poly.entity_id
_entity_poly.type
_entity_poly.pdbx_seq_one_letter_code
_entity_poly.pdbx_strand_id
1 'polypeptide(L)'
;MTVSRSICLGFIAVILTGTLLLMMPFSTSSGHWNNWIVALFTSTSAVCVTGHVVVDTATYFSKVGQGIIMLLIQVGGLGYMTATNL
;
A
#
# COMPACT_ATOMS: atom_id res chain seq x y z
N MET A 1 22.40 13.27 -3.22
CA MET A 1 21.89 11.92 -3.60
C MET A 1 21.30 12.02 -5.00
N THR A 2 21.54 11.06 -5.88
CA THR A 2 20.95 11.10 -7.24
C THR A 2 19.42 10.98 -7.16
N VAL A 3 18.71 11.68 -8.04
CA VAL A 3 17.23 11.74 -8.07
C VAL A 3 16.62 10.33 -8.08
N SER A 4 17.20 9.42 -8.88
CA SER A 4 16.76 8.02 -8.98
C SER A 4 16.80 7.26 -7.65
N ARG A 5 17.82 7.50 -6.82
CA ARG A 5 17.96 6.83 -5.53
C ARG A 5 16.92 7.33 -4.53
N SER A 6 16.58 8.62 -4.58
CA SER A 6 15.54 9.21 -3.72
C SER A 6 14.16 8.62 -4.03
N ILE A 7 13.85 8.43 -5.32
CA ILE A 7 12.58 7.83 -5.76
C ILE A 7 12.49 6.38 -5.28
N CYS A 8 13.51 5.55 -5.53
CA CYS A 8 13.49 4.15 -5.10
C CYS A 8 13.30 4.02 -3.58
N LEU A 9 14.03 4.81 -2.78
CA LEU A 9 13.90 4.78 -1.33
C LEU A 9 12.52 5.25 -0.86
N GLY A 10 11.97 6.29 -1.50
CA GLY A 10 10.62 6.79 -1.21
C GLY A 10 9.54 5.72 -1.47
N PHE A 11 9.58 5.07 -2.63
CA PHE A 11 8.65 3.98 -2.95
C PHE A 11 8.75 2.81 -1.97
N ILE A 12 9.98 2.37 -1.64
CA ILE A 12 10.18 1.30 -0.66
C ILE A 12 9.60 1.69 0.71
N ALA A 13 9.82 2.93 1.16
CA ALA A 13 9.29 3.40 2.43
C ALA A 13 7.75 3.41 2.46
N VAL A 14 7.10 3.88 1.39
CA VAL A 14 5.63 3.89 1.28
C VAL A 14 5.08 2.46 1.24
N ILE A 15 5.69 1.56 0.47
CA ILE A 15 5.27 0.15 0.38
C ILE A 15 5.37 -0.53 1.74
N LEU A 16 6.48 -0.35 2.47
CA LEU A 16 6.65 -0.95 3.79
C LEU A 16 5.65 -0.39 4.80
N THR A 17 5.39 0.93 4.75
CA THR A 17 4.40 1.58 5.62
C THR A 17 2.99 1.06 5.33
N GLY A 18 2.60 0.97 4.06
CA GLY A 18 1.33 0.40 3.63
C GLY A 18 1.17 -1.06 4.03
N THR A 19 2.24 -1.86 3.88
CA THR A 19 2.27 -3.26 4.33
C THR A 19 1.99 -3.37 5.83
N LEU A 20 2.65 -2.54 6.64
CA LEU A 20 2.46 -2.54 8.10
C LEU A 20 1.01 -2.19 8.48
N LEU A 21 0.43 -1.18 7.83
CA LEU A 21 -0.95 -0.74 8.03
C LEU A 21 -1.96 -1.81 7.59
N LEU A 22 -1.71 -2.50 6.48
CA LEU A 22 -2.54 -3.58 5.94
C LEU A 22 -2.42 -4.88 6.74
N MET A 23 -1.37 -5.01 7.54
CA MET A 23 -1.14 -6.20 8.36
C MET A 23 -1.89 -6.16 9.70
N MET A 24 -2.25 -4.96 10.15
CA MET A 24 -2.94 -4.77 11.43
C MET A 24 -4.37 -5.36 11.40
N PRO A 25 -4.85 -5.86 12.56
CA PRO A 25 -6.14 -6.56 12.66
C PRO A 25 -7.35 -5.70 12.30
N PHE A 26 -7.26 -4.36 12.42
CA PHE A 26 -8.34 -3.47 12.00
C PHE A 26 -8.51 -3.39 10.46
N SER A 27 -7.48 -3.77 9.71
CA SER A 27 -7.47 -3.70 8.25
C SER A 27 -8.13 -4.92 7.61
N THR A 28 -8.22 -6.03 8.35
CA THR A 28 -8.77 -7.30 7.86
C THR A 28 -10.22 -7.48 8.33
N SER A 29 -11.10 -7.98 7.46
CA SER A 29 -12.52 -8.18 7.81
C SER A 29 -12.72 -9.24 8.90
N SER A 30 -11.80 -10.20 9.04
CA SER A 30 -11.84 -11.24 10.07
C SER A 30 -11.36 -10.78 11.46
N GLY A 31 -10.82 -9.55 11.58
CA GLY A 31 -10.24 -9.05 12.83
C GLY A 31 -8.93 -9.71 13.27
N HIS A 32 -8.40 -10.63 12.47
CA HIS A 32 -7.12 -11.30 12.72
C HIS A 32 -5.97 -10.60 11.99
N TRP A 33 -4.74 -10.93 12.39
CA TRP A 33 -3.55 -10.46 11.70
C TRP A 33 -3.52 -11.01 10.26
N ASN A 34 -3.23 -10.12 9.31
CA ASN A 34 -3.12 -10.47 7.90
C ASN A 34 -1.85 -11.29 7.64
N ASN A 35 -1.84 -12.07 6.56
CA ASN A 35 -0.63 -12.70 6.05
C ASN A 35 0.33 -11.63 5.50
N TRP A 36 1.58 -11.63 5.96
CA TRP A 36 2.63 -10.69 5.53
C TRP A 36 2.78 -10.61 4.00
N ILE A 37 2.74 -11.75 3.30
CA ILE A 37 2.91 -11.80 1.85
C ILE A 37 1.74 -11.13 1.13
N VAL A 38 0.51 -11.36 1.63
CA VAL A 38 -0.70 -10.75 1.07
C VAL A 38 -0.68 -9.24 1.28
N ALA A 39 -0.32 -8.77 2.49
CA ALA A 39 -0.22 -7.35 2.79
C ALA A 39 0.86 -6.65 1.94
N LEU A 40 2.04 -7.27 1.78
CA LEU A 40 3.15 -6.72 1.01
C LEU A 40 2.83 -6.64 -0.48
N PHE A 41 2.26 -7.71 -1.04
CA PHE A 41 1.87 -7.73 -2.43
C PHE A 41 0.76 -6.73 -2.73
N THR A 42 -0.27 -6.68 -1.87
CA THR A 42 -1.39 -5.73 -2.02
C THR A 42 -0.89 -4.29 -1.93
N SER A 43 -0.02 -3.97 -0.97
CA SER A 43 0.56 -2.63 -0.84
C SER A 43 1.42 -2.26 -2.04
N THR A 44 2.23 -3.18 -2.57
CA THR A 44 3.06 -2.93 -3.75
C THR A 44 2.20 -2.67 -4.98
N SER A 45 1.20 -3.51 -5.21
CA SER A 45 0.28 -3.39 -6.34
C SER A 45 -0.54 -2.09 -6.28
N ALA A 46 -0.97 -1.68 -5.09
CA ALA A 46 -1.68 -0.42 -4.87
C ALA A 46 -0.78 0.79 -5.18
N VAL A 47 0.43 0.84 -4.62
CA VAL A 47 1.37 1.95 -4.83
C VAL A 47 1.87 2.04 -6.27
N CYS A 48 2.06 0.91 -6.96
CA CYS A 48 2.41 0.90 -8.38
C CYS A 48 1.20 1.08 -9.31
N VAL A 49 -0.02 1.16 -8.76
CA VAL A 49 -1.28 1.32 -9.50
C VAL A 49 -1.46 0.22 -10.57
N THR A 50 -1.00 -1.00 -10.27
CA THR A 50 -1.02 -2.12 -11.22
C THR A 50 -2.39 -2.81 -11.25
N GLY A 51 -3.08 -2.88 -10.11
CA GLY A 51 -4.41 -3.50 -9.99
C GLY A 51 -4.43 -5.02 -9.80
N HIS A 52 -3.28 -5.65 -9.52
CA HIS A 52 -3.20 -7.08 -9.22
C HIS A 52 -3.57 -7.38 -7.76
N VAL A 53 -4.38 -8.42 -7.53
CA VAL A 53 -4.84 -8.83 -6.19
C VAL A 53 -4.59 -10.32 -5.96
N VAL A 54 -4.13 -10.68 -4.75
CA VAL A 54 -3.94 -12.09 -4.32
C VAL A 54 -5.19 -12.65 -3.65
N VAL A 55 -5.95 -11.76 -3.00
CA VAL A 55 -7.19 -12.03 -2.28
C VAL A 55 -8.24 -11.02 -2.72
N ASP A 56 -9.51 -11.41 -2.67
CA ASP A 56 -10.60 -10.51 -3.01
C ASP A 56 -10.64 -9.31 -2.06
N THR A 57 -10.39 -8.11 -2.59
CA THR A 57 -10.20 -6.91 -1.76
C THR A 57 -11.51 -6.44 -1.10
N ALA A 58 -12.65 -6.73 -1.74
CA ALA A 58 -13.97 -6.32 -1.27
C ALA A 58 -14.40 -7.08 0.00
N THR A 59 -14.03 -8.36 0.10
CA THR A 59 -14.42 -9.25 1.21
C THR A 59 -13.31 -9.48 2.22
N TYR A 60 -12.04 -9.42 1.82
CA TYR A 60 -10.91 -9.73 2.69
C TYR A 60 -10.54 -8.56 3.61
N PHE A 61 -10.55 -7.33 3.08
CA PHE A 61 -10.21 -6.14 3.83
C PHE A 61 -11.45 -5.47 4.42
N SER A 62 -11.31 -4.89 5.61
CA SER A 62 -12.33 -4.07 6.23
C SER A 62 -12.50 -2.75 5.45
N LYS A 63 -13.55 -1.99 5.76
CA LYS A 63 -13.74 -0.64 5.19
C LYS A 63 -12.53 0.29 5.45
N VAL A 64 -11.86 0.11 6.60
CA VAL A 64 -10.64 0.86 6.93
C VAL A 64 -9.47 0.41 6.04
N GLY A 65 -9.31 -0.90 5.85
CA GLY A 65 -8.29 -1.45 4.96
C GLY A 65 -8.47 -1.01 3.52
N GLN A 66 -9.71 -0.99 3.02
CA GLN A 66 -10.05 -0.45 1.70
C GLN A 66 -9.70 1.04 1.58
N GLY A 67 -9.95 1.83 2.63
CA GLY A 67 -9.52 3.22 2.72
C GLY A 67 -8.00 3.40 2.61
N ILE A 68 -7.24 2.54 3.28
CA ILE A 68 -5.77 2.53 3.19
C ILE A 68 -5.31 2.19 1.77
N ILE A 69 -5.91 1.19 1.13
CA ILE A 69 -5.57 0.80 -0.25
C ILE A 69 -5.85 1.96 -1.22
N MET A 70 -6.99 2.65 -1.06
CA MET A 70 -7.31 3.82 -1.88
C MET A 70 -6.28 4.96 -1.69
N LEU A 71 -5.84 5.22 -0.46
CA LEU A 71 -4.78 6.20 -0.20
C LEU A 71 -3.45 5.79 -0.85
N LEU A 72 -3.07 4.52 -0.75
CA LEU A 72 -1.85 4.00 -1.38
C LEU A 72 -1.88 4.16 -2.91
N ILE A 73 -3.04 3.89 -3.53
CA ILE A 73 -3.25 4.12 -4.97
C ILE A 73 -3.08 5.59 -5.31
N GLN A 74 -3.65 6.49 -4.50
CA GLN A 74 -3.57 7.93 -4.76
C GLN A 74 -2.14 8.45 -4.63
N VAL A 75 -1.40 8.00 -3.62
CA VAL A 75 0.03 8.34 -3.42
C VAL A 75 0.87 7.80 -4.58
N GLY A 76 0.59 6.59 -5.05
CA GLY A 76 1.22 5.98 -6.21
C GLY A 76 0.98 6.74 -7.51
N GLY A 77 -0.29 7.03 -7.81
CA GLY A 77 -0.72 7.65 -9.06
C GLY A 77 -0.38 9.14 -9.19
N LEU A 78 -0.36 9.89 -8.08
CA LEU A 78 0.13 11.27 -8.07
C LEU A 78 1.64 11.33 -8.19
N GLY A 79 2.37 10.24 -7.91
CA GLY A 79 3.82 10.15 -7.94
C GLY A 79 4.47 10.73 -6.68
N TYR A 80 5.38 9.96 -6.08
CA TYR A 80 6.18 10.38 -4.92
C TYR A 80 6.88 11.74 -5.14
N MET A 81 7.34 11.98 -6.39
CA MET A 81 8.00 13.21 -6.81
C MET A 81 7.15 14.47 -6.57
N THR A 82 5.84 14.37 -6.70
CA THR A 82 4.89 15.48 -6.59
C THR A 82 4.53 15.75 -5.12
N ALA A 83 4.53 14.71 -4.29
CA ALA A 83 4.32 14.82 -2.84
C ALA A 83 5.53 15.43 -2.10
N THR A 84 6.75 15.34 -2.66
CA THR A 84 7.97 15.88 -2.04
C THR A 84 8.36 17.30 -2.50
N ASN A 85 7.76 17.80 -3.58
CA ASN A 85 8.02 19.16 -4.11
C ASN A 85 6.94 20.19 -3.73
N LEU A 86 5.97 19.79 -2.90
CA LEU A 86 5.01 20.69 -2.24
C LEU A 86 5.40 20.87 -0.78
#